data_AF-A0A0E9LX22-F1
#
_entry.id   AF-A0A0E9LX22-F1
#
_cell.length_a   1.000
_cell.length_b   1.000
_cell.length_c   1.000
_cell.angle_alpha   90.00
_cell.angle_beta   90.00
_cell.angle_gamma   90.00
#
_symmetry.space_group_name_H-M   'P 1'
#
loop_
_entity.id
_entity.type
_entity.pdbx_description
1 polymer ?
#
loop_
_entity_poly.entity_id
_entity_poly.type
_entity_poly.pdbx_seq_one_letter_code
_entity_poly.pdbx_strand_id
1 'polypeptide(L)'
;MLLLVCFTWFLLPGATGTGMDRSEDIRPGNILAYKIDGKEVVFTCENDFQVKLSILGSDVIKVWMDPKGEFMRSNPSFAVVNEAFEGIEEVNIQETPQAMKYIQGR
;
A
#
# COMPACT_ATOMS: atom_id res chain seq x y z
N MET A 1 38.46 -58.01 15.89
CA MET A 1 37.18 -58.50 16.43
C MET A 1 36.89 -57.80 17.75
N LEU A 2 36.18 -56.68 17.70
CA LEU A 2 35.08 -56.38 18.62
C LEU A 2 34.30 -55.23 17.98
N LEU A 3 33.11 -55.58 17.49
CA LEU A 3 32.12 -54.65 16.98
C LEU A 3 31.52 -53.92 18.21
N LEU A 4 31.50 -52.60 18.23
CA LEU A 4 30.55 -51.88 19.07
C LEU A 4 29.96 -50.71 18.29
N VAL A 5 28.78 -50.97 17.75
CA VAL A 5 27.92 -50.00 17.08
C VAL A 5 27.07 -49.36 18.16
N CYS A 6 27.37 -48.11 18.53
CA CYS A 6 26.47 -47.32 19.35
C CYS A 6 25.62 -46.43 18.42
N PHE A 7 24.53 -47.02 17.92
CA PHE A 7 23.38 -46.28 17.44
C PHE A 7 22.75 -45.54 18.62
N THR A 8 23.18 -44.30 18.87
CA THR A 8 22.38 -43.38 19.69
C THR A 8 21.31 -42.80 18.79
N TRP A 9 20.17 -43.49 18.73
CA TRP A 9 18.88 -42.85 18.58
C TRP A 9 18.75 -41.78 19.67
N PHE A 10 19.04 -40.53 19.33
CA PHE A 10 18.41 -39.41 19.99
C PHE A 10 17.59 -38.68 18.95
N LEU A 11 16.28 -38.94 19.04
CA LEU A 11 15.22 -38.11 18.52
C LEU A 11 15.60 -36.64 18.67
N LEU A 12 15.90 -35.96 17.56
CA LEU A 12 15.70 -34.53 17.52
C LEU A 12 14.17 -34.33 17.42
N PRO A 13 13.54 -33.75 18.45
CA PRO A 13 12.13 -33.42 18.39
C PRO A 13 11.91 -32.48 17.21
N GLY A 14 10.79 -32.68 16.53
CA GLY A 14 10.44 -32.02 15.28
C GLY A 14 10.76 -30.54 15.32
N ALA A 15 11.29 -30.05 14.20
CA ALA A 15 11.28 -28.64 13.89
C ALA A 15 9.81 -28.18 13.91
N THR A 16 9.32 -27.76 15.07
CA THR A 16 8.14 -26.90 15.14
C THR A 16 8.55 -25.62 14.44
N GLY A 17 8.17 -25.49 13.18
CA GLY A 17 8.16 -24.21 12.48
C GLY A 17 7.23 -23.28 13.24
N THR A 18 7.76 -22.64 14.27
CA THR A 18 7.09 -21.54 14.97
C THR A 18 7.30 -20.29 14.13
N GLY A 19 6.21 -19.72 13.65
CA GLY A 19 6.24 -18.46 12.92
C GLY A 19 5.69 -18.57 11.51
N MET A 20 4.49 -19.14 11.36
CA MET A 20 3.60 -18.66 10.30
C MET A 20 3.15 -17.27 10.76
N ASP A 21 3.97 -16.26 10.45
CA ASP A 21 3.63 -14.86 10.68
C ASP A 21 2.29 -14.64 9.98
N ARG A 22 1.22 -14.45 10.77
CA ARG A 22 -0.07 -14.13 10.17
C ARG A 22 0.15 -12.77 9.56
N SER A 23 0.07 -12.66 8.23
CA SER A 23 -0.05 -11.35 7.60
C SER A 23 -1.24 -10.67 8.26
N GLU A 24 -0.98 -9.73 9.16
CA GLU A 24 -2.01 -8.89 9.73
C GLU A 24 -2.76 -8.27 8.55
N ASP A 25 -4.09 -8.27 8.63
CA ASP A 25 -4.93 -7.74 7.55
C ASP A 25 -4.75 -6.21 7.55
N ILE A 26 -3.75 -5.74 6.81
CA ILE A 26 -3.40 -4.32 6.76
C ILE A 26 -4.48 -3.61 5.95
N ARG A 27 -5.34 -2.87 6.66
CA ARG A 27 -6.42 -2.07 6.08
C ARG A 27 -6.29 -0.60 6.50
N PRO A 28 -6.63 0.34 5.61
CA PRO A 28 -6.56 1.77 5.91
C PRO A 28 -7.52 2.23 7.03
N GLY A 29 -8.58 1.49 7.34
CA GLY A 29 -9.59 1.95 8.30
C GLY A 29 -10.36 3.17 7.80
N ASN A 30 -10.82 4.03 8.72
CA ASN A 30 -11.55 5.25 8.37
C ASN A 30 -10.63 6.36 7.85
N ILE A 31 -11.17 7.25 7.02
CA ILE A 31 -10.49 8.47 6.59
C ILE A 31 -10.60 9.51 7.70
N LEU A 32 -9.47 10.05 8.14
CA LEU A 32 -9.38 11.07 9.19
C LEU A 32 -9.28 12.47 8.60
N ALA A 33 -8.54 12.61 7.51
CA ALA A 33 -8.31 13.88 6.83
C ALA A 33 -7.94 13.67 5.37
N TYR A 34 -7.93 14.77 4.61
CA TYR A 34 -7.40 14.79 3.27
C TYR A 34 -6.68 16.12 3.00
N LYS A 35 -5.78 16.10 2.03
CA LYS A 35 -5.08 17.27 1.53
C LYS A 35 -5.08 17.24 0.01
N ILE A 36 -5.36 18.39 -0.59
CA ILE A 36 -5.24 18.61 -2.03
C ILE A 36 -3.90 19.31 -2.29
N ASP A 37 -3.13 18.81 -3.24
CA ASP A 37 -1.87 19.39 -3.69
C ASP A 37 -1.85 19.40 -5.23
N GLY A 38 -2.36 20.48 -5.81
CA GLY A 38 -2.56 20.60 -7.26
C GLY A 38 -3.48 19.50 -7.81
N LYS A 39 -2.89 18.56 -8.56
CA LYS A 39 -3.59 17.42 -9.16
C LYS A 39 -3.56 16.13 -8.32
N GLU A 40 -3.00 16.21 -7.12
CA GLU A 40 -2.92 15.10 -6.19
C GLU A 40 -3.85 15.31 -4.99
N VAL A 41 -4.42 14.21 -4.52
CA VAL A 41 -5.19 14.16 -3.27
C VAL A 41 -4.57 13.10 -2.39
N VAL A 42 -4.23 13.46 -1.16
CA VAL A 42 -3.73 12.52 -0.14
C VAL A 42 -4.78 12.39 0.94
N PHE A 43 -5.27 11.18 1.16
CA PHE A 43 -6.13 10.81 2.27
C PHE A 43 -5.27 10.23 3.39
N THR A 44 -5.41 10.78 4.58
CA THR A 44 -4.85 10.23 5.81
C THR A 44 -5.92 9.36 6.45
N CYS A 45 -5.62 8.08 6.60
CA CYS A 45 -6.51 7.11 7.22
C CYS A 45 -5.99 6.69 8.59
N GLU A 46 -6.74 5.85 9.28
CA GLU A 46 -6.31 5.22 10.52
C GLU A 46 -5.07 4.32 10.30
N ASN A 47 -4.37 3.97 11.38
CA ASN A 47 -3.19 3.09 11.38
C ASN A 47 -2.01 3.61 10.54
N ASP A 48 -1.81 4.93 10.49
CA ASP A 48 -0.75 5.61 9.73
C ASP A 48 -0.79 5.36 8.20
N PHE A 49 -1.90 4.80 7.72
CA PHE A 49 -2.09 4.50 6.33
C PHE A 49 -2.39 5.78 5.55
N GLN A 50 -1.75 5.96 4.40
CA GLN A 50 -2.08 7.04 3.49
C GLN A 50 -2.42 6.52 2.09
N VAL A 51 -3.42 7.13 1.49
CA VAL A 51 -3.86 6.84 0.12
C VAL A 51 -3.70 8.10 -0.71
N LYS A 52 -2.85 8.04 -1.73
CA LYS A 52 -2.66 9.13 -2.69
C LYS A 52 -3.37 8.79 -4.00
N LEU A 53 -4.18 9.73 -4.48
CA LEU A 53 -4.75 9.74 -5.82
C LEU A 53 -4.05 10.84 -6.63
N SER A 54 -3.29 10.48 -7.65
CA SER A 54 -2.71 11.43 -8.59
C SER A 54 -3.50 11.40 -9.89
N ILE A 55 -4.09 12.52 -10.26
CA ILE A 55 -4.88 12.62 -11.49
C ILE A 55 -3.92 12.93 -12.63
N LEU A 56 -3.77 11.97 -13.54
CA LEU A 56 -2.80 12.06 -14.62
C LEU A 56 -3.45 12.59 -15.90
N GLY A 57 -4.68 12.18 -16.20
CA GLY A 57 -5.54 12.63 -17.32
C GLY A 57 -7.02 12.53 -16.95
N SER A 58 -7.94 12.97 -17.81
CA SER A 58 -9.39 12.92 -17.53
C SER A 58 -9.92 11.51 -17.24
N ASP A 59 -9.29 10.50 -17.83
CA ASP A 59 -9.68 9.09 -17.68
C ASP A 59 -8.63 8.25 -16.94
N VAL A 60 -7.56 8.88 -16.42
CA VAL A 60 -6.40 8.18 -15.85
C VAL A 60 -6.10 8.70 -14.46
N ILE A 61 -6.34 7.85 -13.46
CA ILE A 61 -6.03 8.11 -12.06
C ILE A 61 -5.01 7.08 -11.58
N LYS A 62 -3.92 7.57 -10.99
CA LYS A 62 -2.92 6.74 -10.32
C LYS A 62 -3.29 6.63 -8.84
N VAL A 63 -3.40 5.41 -8.35
CA VAL A 63 -3.72 5.11 -6.94
C VAL A 63 -2.46 4.56 -6.28
N TRP A 64 -2.05 5.17 -5.16
CA TRP A 64 -0.95 4.69 -4.32
C TRP A 64 -1.44 4.52 -2.90
N MET A 65 -1.40 3.29 -2.39
CA MET A 65 -1.72 2.94 -1.02
C MET A 65 -0.43 2.61 -0.28
N ASP A 66 -0.15 3.30 0.83
CA ASP A 66 1.04 3.08 1.65
C ASP A 66 0.67 2.96 3.14
N PRO A 67 0.89 1.78 3.76
CA PRO A 67 0.65 1.58 5.19
C PRO A 67 1.50 2.46 6.11
N LYS A 68 2.60 3.04 5.63
CA LYS A 68 3.48 3.93 6.41
C LYS A 68 3.35 5.40 6.01
N GLY A 69 2.64 5.66 4.91
CA GLY A 69 2.46 7.02 4.38
C GLY A 69 3.73 7.73 3.91
N GLU A 70 4.80 6.99 3.57
CA GLU A 70 6.06 7.56 3.11
C GLU A 70 6.06 7.82 1.59
N PHE A 71 5.22 7.10 0.85
CA PHE A 71 5.13 7.09 -0.62
C PHE A 71 6.50 6.90 -1.29
N MET A 72 7.31 6.01 -0.72
CA MET A 72 8.66 5.70 -1.21
C MET A 72 8.69 4.34 -1.89
N ARG A 73 9.39 4.27 -3.01
CA ARG A 73 9.75 3.01 -3.65
C ARG A 73 11.17 3.07 -4.16
N SER A 74 11.88 1.95 -4.10
CA SER A 74 13.29 1.88 -4.51
C SER A 74 13.48 2.06 -6.01
N ASN A 75 12.55 1.54 -6.82
CA ASN A 75 12.61 1.65 -8.27
C ASN A 75 11.31 2.24 -8.84
N PRO A 76 11.41 3.07 -9.89
CA PRO A 76 10.25 3.51 -10.64
C PRO A 76 9.57 2.34 -11.37
N SER A 77 8.42 2.61 -11.99
CA SER A 77 7.64 1.63 -12.71
C SER A 77 8.35 1.36 -14.01
N PHE A 78 8.61 0.09 -14.30
CA PHE A 78 9.22 -0.31 -15.57
C PHE A 78 8.21 -0.31 -16.73
N ALA A 79 6.90 -0.32 -16.43
CA ALA A 79 5.84 -0.36 -17.43
C ALA A 79 5.21 1.00 -17.73
N VAL A 80 5.24 1.93 -16.77
CA VAL A 80 4.67 3.27 -16.96
C VAL A 80 5.71 4.14 -17.64
N VAL A 81 5.43 4.55 -18.87
CA VAL A 81 6.33 5.35 -19.71
C VAL A 81 6.03 6.85 -19.68
N ASN A 82 4.79 7.24 -19.37
CA ASN A 82 4.38 8.64 -19.26
C ASN A 82 3.35 8.84 -18.14
N GLU A 83 3.55 9.87 -17.33
CA GLU A 83 2.61 10.31 -16.28
C GLU A 83 2.16 11.78 -16.47
N ALA A 84 2.65 12.46 -17.51
CA ALA A 84 2.27 13.83 -17.85
C ALA A 84 1.25 13.82 -18.98
N PHE A 85 -0.01 14.14 -18.66
CA PHE A 85 -1.03 14.43 -19.65
C PHE A 85 -1.45 15.89 -19.51
N GLU A 86 -1.68 16.54 -20.64
CA GLU A 86 -2.12 17.94 -20.71
C GLU A 86 -3.64 18.03 -20.47
N GLY A 87 -4.12 19.16 -19.93
CA GLY A 87 -5.56 19.46 -19.85
C GLY A 87 -6.25 19.15 -18.52
N ILE A 88 -5.53 19.15 -17.39
CA ILE A 88 -6.14 19.12 -16.05
C ILE A 88 -5.70 20.35 -15.29
N GLU A 89 -6.62 21.28 -15.08
CA GLU A 89 -6.30 22.57 -14.45
C GLU A 89 -6.66 22.61 -12.97
N GLU A 90 -7.67 21.87 -12.50
CA GLU A 90 -8.06 21.90 -11.08
C GLU A 90 -8.80 20.64 -10.61
N VAL A 91 -8.52 20.25 -9.36
CA VAL A 91 -9.09 19.10 -8.65
C VAL A 91 -9.93 19.61 -7.50
N ASN A 92 -11.23 19.30 -7.52
CA ASN A 92 -12.14 19.63 -6.43
C ASN A 92 -12.69 18.36 -5.78
N ILE A 93 -12.83 18.39 -4.45
CA ILE A 93 -13.40 17.32 -3.66
C ILE A 93 -14.68 17.84 -3.01
N GLN A 94 -15.79 17.16 -3.31
CA GLN A 94 -17.03 17.38 -2.59
C GLN A 94 -17.20 16.31 -1.53
N GLU A 95 -17.25 16.75 -0.29
CA GLU A 95 -17.56 15.89 0.85
C GLU A 95 -19.06 15.65 0.97
N THR A 96 -19.42 14.40 1.18
CA THR A 96 -20.75 14.00 1.62
C THR A 96 -20.62 13.15 2.89
N PRO A 97 -21.66 12.99 3.72
CA PRO A 97 -21.56 12.30 5.00
C PRO A 97 -21.05 10.85 4.94
N GLN A 98 -21.09 10.20 3.76
CA GLN A 98 -20.70 8.80 3.59
C GLN A 98 -19.64 8.58 2.50
N ALA A 99 -19.29 9.62 1.74
CA ALA A 99 -18.40 9.49 0.60
C ALA A 99 -17.73 10.82 0.25
N MET A 100 -16.52 10.73 -0.31
CA MET A 100 -15.84 11.86 -0.91
C MET A 100 -15.90 11.71 -2.41
N LYS A 101 -16.45 12.71 -3.09
CA LYS A 101 -16.62 12.72 -4.53
C LYS A 101 -15.56 13.60 -5.16
N TYR A 102 -14.73 13.01 -6.02
CA TYR A 102 -13.84 13.77 -6.88
C TYR A 102 -14.62 14.40 -8.04
N ILE A 103 -14.31 15.67 -8.33
CA ILE A 103 -14.83 16.42 -9.48
C ILE A 103 -13.67 17.08 -10.21
N GLN A 104 -13.56 16.76 -11.49
CA GLN A 104 -12.62 17.41 -12.39
C GLN A 104 -13.21 18.74 -12.87
N GLY A 105 -12.46 19.83 -12.72
CA GLY A 105 -12.76 21.12 -13.38
C GLY A 105 -12.63 20.96 -14.89
N ARG A 106 -13.57 21.55 -15.64
CA ARG A 106 -13.68 21.41 -17.09
C ARG A 106 -12.96 22.53 -17.83
#